data_AF-A0A1T4LAE9-F1
#
_entry.id   AF-A0A1T4LAE9-F1
#
_cell.length_a   1.000
_cell.length_b   1.000
_cell.length_c   1.000
_cell.angle_alpha   90.00
_cell.angle_beta   90.00
_cell.angle_gamma   90.00
#
_symmetry.space_group_name_H-M   'P 1'
#
loop_
_entity.id
_entity.type
_entity.pdbx_description
1 polymer ?
#
loop_
_entity_poly.entity_id
_entity_poly.type
_entity_poly.pdbx_seq_one_letter_code
_entity_poly.pdbx_strand_id
1 'polypeptide(L)'
;MATELSSFAELKKAPVTAASAMPREKEVDAQGRAYATGRRKNAVARVWVKPGTGKITINGRDQKVYFARPTQQMVIQQPFDVSQRGGQFDVVATVSGGGLSGQAGAVRHGIAQALAKFEPGLRGAMKTSGFLTRDSRVVERKKYGRAGARRRFQFSKR
;
A
#
# COMPACT_ATOMS: atom_id res chain seq x y z
N MET A 1 36.40 12.87 -28.83
CA MET A 1 37.30 11.70 -28.87
C MET A 1 36.73 10.68 -27.90
N ALA A 2 36.00 9.69 -28.40
CA ALA A 2 35.37 8.65 -27.60
C ALA A 2 36.46 7.70 -27.07
N THR A 3 36.51 7.49 -25.76
CA THR A 3 37.36 6.46 -25.15
C THR A 3 36.63 5.12 -25.24
N GLU A 4 37.05 4.26 -26.17
CA GLU A 4 36.59 2.89 -26.25
C GLU A 4 37.08 2.09 -25.04
N LEU A 5 36.15 1.53 -24.27
CA LEU A 5 36.44 0.60 -23.18
C LEU A 5 36.65 -0.79 -23.79
N SER A 6 37.90 -1.24 -23.85
CA SER A 6 38.32 -2.42 -24.61
C SER A 6 38.51 -3.68 -23.75
N SER A 7 38.13 -3.68 -22.46
CA SER A 7 38.21 -4.89 -21.62
C SER A 7 36.99 -5.14 -20.71
N PHE A 8 36.58 -6.41 -20.63
CA PHE A 8 35.47 -6.87 -19.77
C PHE A 8 35.75 -6.68 -18.27
N ALA A 9 37.03 -6.61 -17.89
CA ALA A 9 37.47 -6.40 -16.51
C ALA A 9 37.22 -4.95 -16.04
N GLU A 10 37.33 -3.97 -16.94
CA GLU A 10 37.07 -2.55 -16.64
C GLU A 10 35.58 -2.27 -16.47
N LEU A 11 34.71 -2.98 -17.20
CA LEU A 11 33.25 -2.87 -17.03
C LEU A 11 32.76 -3.36 -15.65
N LYS A 12 33.50 -4.29 -15.01
CA LYS A 12 33.16 -4.83 -13.68
C LYS A 12 33.65 -3.93 -12.53
N LYS A 13 34.63 -3.07 -12.81
CA LYS A 13 35.22 -2.10 -11.87
C LYS A 13 34.65 -0.69 -12.03
N ALA A 14 33.90 -0.43 -13.11
CA ALA A 14 33.14 0.78 -13.27
C ALA A 14 32.29 1.00 -12.00
N PRO A 15 32.41 2.15 -11.31
CA PRO A 15 31.47 2.49 -10.27
C PRO A 15 30.13 2.59 -10.99
N VAL A 16 29.27 1.59 -10.81
CA VAL A 16 27.84 1.78 -11.01
C VAL A 16 27.51 2.94 -10.08
N THR A 17 27.45 4.15 -10.64
CA THR A 17 26.91 5.32 -9.99
C THR A 17 25.49 4.92 -9.68
N ALA A 18 25.30 4.34 -8.50
CA ALA A 18 24.01 4.11 -7.91
C ALA A 18 23.41 5.50 -7.89
N ALA A 19 22.55 5.78 -8.88
CA ALA A 19 21.93 7.06 -9.06
C ALA A 19 21.44 7.45 -7.68
N SER A 20 22.07 8.47 -7.10
CA SER A 20 21.74 9.00 -5.80
C SER A 20 20.32 9.48 -5.94
N ALA A 21 19.38 8.60 -5.59
CA ALA A 21 17.97 8.89 -5.66
C ALA A 21 17.79 10.10 -4.76
N MET A 22 17.50 11.25 -5.37
CA MET A 22 17.29 12.50 -4.66
C MET A 22 16.42 12.20 -3.44
N PRO A 23 16.78 12.69 -2.24
CA PRO A 23 15.99 12.43 -1.05
C PRO A 23 14.56 12.86 -1.35
N ARG A 24 13.61 11.92 -1.26
CA ARG A 24 12.21 12.22 -1.52
C ARG A 24 11.78 13.31 -0.55
N GLU A 25 11.27 14.41 -1.07
CA GLU A 25 10.81 15.51 -0.24
C GLU A 25 9.50 15.16 0.46
N LYS A 26 9.25 15.86 1.56
CA LYS A 26 8.04 15.72 2.38
C LYS A 26 6.86 16.36 1.65
N GLU A 27 5.96 15.54 1.11
CA GLU A 27 4.74 16.00 0.43
C GLU A 27 3.59 16.14 1.44
N VAL A 28 3.32 17.37 1.88
CA VAL A 28 2.29 17.67 2.88
C VAL A 28 1.51 18.92 2.48
N ASP A 29 0.20 18.90 2.71
CA ASP A 29 -0.68 20.04 2.44
C ASP A 29 -0.35 21.24 3.35
N ALA A 30 -0.89 22.41 2.99
CA ALA A 30 -0.86 23.61 3.84
C ALA A 30 -1.38 23.39 5.28
N GLN A 31 -2.21 22.37 5.49
CA GLN A 31 -2.77 22.01 6.81
C GLN A 31 -1.94 20.94 7.56
N GLY A 32 -0.74 20.60 7.08
CA GLY A 32 0.12 19.62 7.73
C GLY A 32 -0.35 18.17 7.57
N ARG A 33 -1.21 17.90 6.58
CA ARG A 33 -1.78 16.56 6.33
C ARG A 33 -1.13 15.92 5.11
N ALA A 34 -0.86 14.62 5.20
CA ALA A 34 -0.41 13.83 4.06
C ALA A 34 -1.60 13.11 3.42
N TYR A 35 -1.74 13.25 2.10
CA TYR A 35 -2.75 12.58 1.30
C TYR A 35 -2.20 11.33 0.61
N ALA A 36 -2.94 10.23 0.69
CA ALA A 36 -2.66 9.04 -0.10
C ALA A 36 -3.93 8.29 -0.50
N THR A 37 -3.81 7.47 -1.54
CA THR A 37 -4.89 6.62 -2.02
C THR A 37 -4.47 5.16 -1.99
N GLY A 38 -5.21 4.35 -1.23
CA GLY A 38 -5.05 2.91 -1.19
C GLY A 38 -6.10 2.19 -2.04
N ARG A 39 -5.72 1.08 -2.69
CA ARG A 39 -6.64 0.27 -3.50
C ARG A 39 -6.39 -1.21 -3.28
N ARG A 40 -7.44 -2.01 -3.10
CA ARG A 40 -7.37 -3.48 -3.04
C ARG A 40 -8.64 -4.10 -3.59
N LYS A 41 -8.51 -5.03 -4.54
CA LYS A 41 -9.66 -5.56 -5.31
C LYS A 41 -10.47 -4.37 -5.85
N ASN A 42 -11.76 -4.29 -5.49
CA ASN A 42 -12.67 -3.21 -5.88
C ASN A 42 -12.80 -2.09 -4.83
N ALA A 43 -12.07 -2.18 -3.72
CA ALA A 43 -12.11 -1.17 -2.66
C ALA A 43 -11.09 -0.06 -2.94
N VAL A 44 -11.53 1.19 -2.77
CA VAL A 44 -10.72 2.40 -2.88
C VAL A 44 -10.82 3.19 -1.57
N ALA A 45 -9.67 3.51 -0.99
CA ALA A 45 -9.56 4.27 0.25
C ALA A 45 -8.77 5.56 -0.01
N ARG A 46 -9.38 6.70 0.28
CA ARG A 46 -8.71 8.00 0.35
C ARG A 46 -8.35 8.25 1.81
N VAL A 47 -7.08 8.45 2.09
CA VAL A 47 -6.55 8.52 3.46
C VAL A 47 -5.84 9.85 3.65
N TRP A 48 -6.19 10.53 4.73
CA TRP A 48 -5.53 11.71 5.24
C TRP A 48 -4.87 11.37 6.56
N VAL A 49 -3.59 11.67 6.68
CA VAL A 49 -2.82 11.47 7.92
C VAL A 49 -2.39 12.82 8.45
N LYS A 50 -2.63 13.06 9.73
CA LYS A 50 -2.24 14.27 10.46
C LYS A 50 -1.49 13.87 11.74
N PRO A 51 -0.43 14.58 12.18
CA PRO A 51 0.13 14.37 13.51
C PRO A 51 -0.93 14.68 14.59
N GLY A 52 -1.10 13.78 15.57
CA GLY A 52 -2.18 13.85 16.54
C GLY A 52 -2.18 12.72 17.56
N THR A 53 -3.37 12.34 18.04
CA THR A 53 -3.59 11.46 19.21
C THR A 53 -3.75 9.96 18.90
N GLY A 54 -3.64 9.55 17.64
CA GLY A 54 -3.84 8.15 17.24
C GLY A 54 -5.30 7.79 16.91
N LYS A 55 -6.19 8.76 16.73
CA LYS A 55 -7.60 8.51 16.41
C LYS A 55 -7.75 8.13 14.94
N ILE A 56 -8.39 6.98 14.69
CA ILE A 56 -8.64 6.46 13.34
C ILE A 56 -10.14 6.52 13.06
N THR A 57 -10.55 7.44 12.19
CA THR A 57 -11.95 7.62 11.77
C THR A 57 -12.13 7.15 10.33
N ILE A 58 -13.16 6.32 10.09
CA ILE A 58 -13.44 5.68 8.81
C ILE A 58 -14.88 5.97 8.42
N ASN A 59 -15.07 6.69 7.31
CA ASN A 59 -16.41 7.13 6.83
C ASN A 59 -17.25 7.80 7.93
N GLY A 60 -16.60 8.62 8.78
CA GLY A 60 -17.26 9.34 9.88
C GLY A 60 -17.59 8.48 11.11
N ARG A 61 -17.16 7.22 11.15
CA ARG A 61 -17.35 6.31 12.31
C ARG A 61 -15.99 5.89 12.88
N ASP A 62 -15.98 5.47 14.14
CA ASP A 62 -14.77 4.93 14.76
C ASP A 62 -14.38 3.58 14.13
N GLN A 63 -13.06 3.30 14.07
CA GLN A 63 -12.52 2.08 13.47
C GLN A 63 -13.10 0.82 14.10
N LYS A 64 -13.30 0.81 15.43
CA LYS A 64 -13.83 -0.36 16.16
C LYS A 64 -15.27 -0.67 15.78
N VAL A 65 -16.06 0.37 15.50
CA VAL A 65 -17.47 0.25 15.11
C VAL A 65 -17.59 -0.14 13.63
N TYR A 66 -16.75 0.42 12.76
CA TYR A 66 -16.80 0.12 11.33
C TYR A 66 -16.29 -1.30 11.01
N PHE A 67 -15.19 -1.71 11.64
CA PHE A 67 -14.61 -3.04 11.48
C PHE A 67 -14.88 -3.90 12.70
N ALA A 68 -16.00 -4.62 12.70
CA ALA A 68 -16.40 -5.49 13.80
C ALA A 68 -15.40 -6.63 14.10
N ARG A 69 -14.58 -7.04 13.12
CA ARG A 69 -13.60 -8.12 13.28
C ARG A 69 -12.24 -7.59 13.75
N PRO A 70 -11.66 -8.12 14.85
CA PRO A 70 -10.36 -7.66 15.36
C PRO A 70 -9.22 -7.87 14.36
N THR A 71 -9.29 -8.92 13.53
CA THR A 71 -8.31 -9.15 12.46
C THR A 71 -8.21 -7.99 11.47
N GLN A 72 -9.32 -7.31 11.18
CA GLN A 72 -9.33 -6.16 10.26
C GLN A 72 -8.73 -4.92 10.92
N GLN A 73 -8.93 -4.76 12.22
CA GLN A 73 -8.34 -3.69 13.02
C GLN A 73 -6.81 -3.85 13.08
N MET A 74 -6.34 -5.07 13.36
CA MET A 74 -4.91 -5.41 13.38
C MET A 74 -4.24 -5.12 12.03
N VAL A 75 -4.90 -5.43 10.91
CA VAL A 75 -4.36 -5.13 9.56
C VAL A 75 -4.14 -3.63 9.33
N ILE A 76 -4.98 -2.77 9.90
CA ILE A 76 -4.85 -1.31 9.78
C ILE A 76 -3.71 -0.79 10.68
N GLN A 77 -3.45 -1.46 11.80
CA GLN A 77 -2.43 -1.11 12.77
C GLN A 77 -1.00 -1.44 12.30
N GLN A 78 -0.83 -2.51 11.52
CA GLN A 78 0.46 -2.99 10.97
C GLN A 78 1.45 -1.90 10.47
N PRO A 79 1.05 -0.91 9.64
CA PRO A 79 1.96 0.14 9.21
C PRO A 79 2.48 0.99 10.36
N PHE A 80 1.65 1.27 11.38
CA PHE A 80 2.08 2.01 12.56
C PHE A 80 3.10 1.22 13.38
N ASP A 81 2.88 -0.09 13.52
CA ASP A 81 3.79 -0.97 14.26
C ASP A 81 5.18 -1.01 13.61
N VAL A 82 5.24 -1.13 12.27
CA VAL A 82 6.52 -1.15 11.55
C VAL A 82 7.22 0.21 11.55
N SER A 83 6.46 1.31 11.54
CA SER A 83 7.06 2.65 11.70
C SER A 83 7.46 2.97 13.13
N GLN A 84 7.04 2.19 14.13
CA GLN A 84 7.15 2.53 15.56
C GLN A 84 6.54 3.92 15.89
N ARG A 85 5.51 4.33 15.14
CA ARG A 85 4.80 5.62 15.30
C ARG A 85 3.38 5.43 15.85
N GLY A 86 3.18 4.40 16.67
CA GLY A 86 1.90 4.14 17.31
C GLY A 86 1.43 5.36 18.12
N GLY A 87 0.19 5.78 17.92
CA GLY A 87 -0.43 6.87 18.69
C GLY A 87 -0.02 8.30 18.32
N GLN A 88 0.86 8.50 17.32
CA GLN A 88 1.36 9.83 16.94
C GLN A 88 0.58 10.48 15.80
N PHE A 89 -0.29 9.73 15.13
CA PHE A 89 -0.97 10.16 13.92
C PHE A 89 -2.47 9.89 14.00
N ASP A 90 -3.26 10.93 13.75
CA ASP A 90 -4.69 10.81 13.49
C ASP A 90 -4.90 10.48 12.01
N VAL A 91 -5.85 9.58 11.73
CA VAL A 91 -6.16 9.11 10.39
C VAL A 91 -7.63 9.35 10.09
N VAL A 92 -7.89 10.04 8.97
CA VAL A 92 -9.23 10.17 8.41
C VAL A 92 -9.26 9.44 7.08
N ALA A 93 -9.99 8.32 7.04
CA ALA A 93 -10.14 7.51 5.85
C ALA A 93 -11.58 7.58 5.29
N THR A 94 -11.69 7.89 4.00
CA THR A 94 -12.93 7.74 3.25
C THR A 94 -12.81 6.54 2.32
N VAL A 95 -13.66 5.55 2.49
CA VAL A 95 -13.57 4.27 1.78
C VAL A 95 -14.84 4.00 0.98
N SER A 96 -14.67 3.51 -0.25
CA SER A 96 -15.76 3.17 -1.16
C SER A 96 -15.48 1.86 -1.88
N GLY A 97 -16.55 1.11 -2.18
CA GLY A 97 -16.49 -0.14 -2.94
C GLY A 97 -15.94 -1.35 -2.17
N GLY A 98 -16.07 -2.52 -2.80
CA GLY A 98 -15.61 -3.80 -2.25
C GLY A 98 -16.38 -4.26 -1.01
N GLY A 99 -15.75 -5.11 -0.19
CA GLY A 99 -16.26 -5.54 1.12
C GLY A 99 -15.24 -5.27 2.23
N LEU A 100 -15.64 -5.48 3.50
CA LEU A 100 -14.87 -5.07 4.69
C LEU A 100 -13.39 -5.50 4.67
N SER A 101 -13.09 -6.75 4.28
CA SER A 101 -11.70 -7.23 4.19
C SER A 101 -10.88 -6.54 3.08
N GLY A 102 -11.51 -6.25 1.94
CA GLY A 102 -10.87 -5.49 0.86
C GLY A 102 -10.62 -4.05 1.28
N GLN A 103 -11.60 -3.45 1.97
CA GLN A 103 -11.52 -2.09 2.50
C GLN A 103 -10.41 -1.93 3.53
N ALA A 104 -10.30 -2.83 4.52
CA ALA A 104 -9.22 -2.81 5.50
C ALA A 104 -7.83 -2.88 4.83
N GLY A 105 -7.68 -3.74 3.82
CA GLY A 105 -6.44 -3.83 3.05
C GLY A 105 -6.14 -2.58 2.21
N ALA A 106 -7.17 -1.91 1.68
CA ALA A 106 -7.01 -0.64 0.98
C ALA A 106 -6.59 0.48 1.94
N VAL A 107 -7.21 0.57 3.11
CA VAL A 107 -6.86 1.54 4.16
C VAL A 107 -5.41 1.34 4.62
N ARG A 108 -5.00 0.11 4.90
CA ARG A 108 -3.61 -0.23 5.24
C ARG A 108 -2.62 0.32 4.21
N HIS A 109 -2.90 0.08 2.93
CA HIS A 109 -2.03 0.54 1.85
C HIS A 109 -2.00 2.08 1.75
N GLY A 110 -3.15 2.73 1.94
CA GLY A 110 -3.24 4.19 1.98
C GLY A 110 -2.45 4.81 3.13
N ILE A 111 -2.55 4.25 4.34
CA ILE A 111 -1.80 4.71 5.52
C ILE A 111 -0.30 4.58 5.28
N ALA A 112 0.17 3.42 4.79
CA ALA A 112 1.59 3.21 4.52
C ALA A 112 2.17 4.22 3.50
N GLN A 113 1.40 4.54 2.46
CA GLN A 113 1.78 5.55 1.48
C GLN A 113 1.79 6.97 2.08
N ALA A 114 0.79 7.32 2.89
CA ALA A 114 0.72 8.63 3.53
C ALA A 114 1.87 8.83 4.52
N LEU A 115 2.19 7.81 5.33
CA LEU A 115 3.35 7.85 6.23
C LEU A 115 4.67 8.01 5.47
N ALA A 116 4.83 7.31 4.35
CA ALA A 116 6.04 7.42 3.52
C ALA A 116 6.16 8.79 2.82
N LYS A 117 5.07 9.53 2.64
CA LYS A 117 5.08 10.92 2.14
C LYS A 117 5.36 11.93 3.25
N PHE A 118 4.88 11.67 4.46
CA PHE A 118 5.11 12.52 5.62
C PHE A 118 6.55 12.43 6.14
N GLU A 119 7.10 11.21 6.24
CA GLU A 119 8.48 10.93 6.65
C GLU A 119 9.17 10.06 5.58
N PRO A 120 9.93 10.66 4.64
CA PRO A 120 10.55 9.93 3.53
C PRO A 120 11.57 8.87 3.99
N GLY A 121 12.15 9.04 5.19
CA GLY A 121 13.06 8.06 5.80
C GLY A 121 12.39 6.72 6.14
N LEU A 122 11.09 6.70 6.45
CA LEU A 122 10.36 5.47 6.79
C LEU A 122 10.08 4.58 5.58
N ARG A 123 10.25 5.11 4.36
CA ARG A 123 9.93 4.39 3.13
C ARG A 123 10.76 3.11 2.98
N GLY A 124 12.02 3.09 3.44
CA GLY A 124 12.87 1.90 3.41
C GLY A 124 12.24 0.74 4.17
N ALA A 125 11.90 0.96 5.44
CA ALA A 125 11.24 -0.03 6.30
C ALA A 125 9.86 -0.46 5.74
N MET A 126 9.07 0.49 5.23
CA MET A 126 7.75 0.22 4.62
C MET A 126 7.82 -0.58 3.32
N LYS A 127 8.92 -0.43 2.57
CA LYS A 127 9.16 -1.21 1.34
C LYS A 127 9.55 -2.64 1.67
N THR A 128 10.46 -2.83 2.63
CA THR A 128 10.92 -4.16 3.07
C THR A 128 9.78 -4.97 3.67
N SER A 129 8.90 -4.34 4.45
CA SER A 129 7.68 -4.96 4.99
C SER A 129 6.56 -5.19 3.97
N GLY A 130 6.71 -4.72 2.72
CA GLY A 130 5.78 -4.98 1.63
C GLY A 130 4.50 -4.14 1.65
N PHE A 131 4.38 -3.09 2.46
CA PHE A 131 3.16 -2.28 2.55
C PHE A 131 2.99 -1.28 1.40
N LEU A 132 4.09 -0.91 0.74
CA LEU A 132 4.07 -0.02 -0.43
C LEU A 132 3.68 -0.72 -1.74
N THR A 133 3.63 -2.04 -1.76
CA THR A 133 3.22 -2.80 -2.94
C THR A 133 1.71 -2.99 -2.93
N ARG A 134 1.04 -2.57 -4.01
CA ARG A 134 -0.39 -2.81 -4.19
C ARG A 134 -0.64 -4.30 -4.45
N ASP A 135 -1.60 -4.89 -3.72
CA ASP A 135 -2.10 -6.23 -4.02
C ASP A 135 -2.88 -6.21 -5.36
N SER A 136 -2.26 -6.76 -6.41
CA SER A 136 -2.78 -6.75 -7.78
C SER A 136 -3.90 -7.77 -8.02
N ARG A 137 -4.17 -8.66 -7.06
CA ARG A 137 -5.17 -9.73 -7.22
C ARG A 137 -6.58 -9.15 -7.35
N VAL A 138 -7.24 -9.50 -8.45
CA VAL A 138 -8.64 -9.16 -8.75
C VAL A 138 -9.39 -10.45 -9.10
N VAL A 139 -10.71 -10.46 -8.93
CA VAL A 139 -11.55 -11.61 -9.28
C VAL A 139 -11.46 -11.87 -10.78
N GLU A 140 -11.03 -13.08 -11.16
CA GLU A 140 -11.05 -13.52 -12.56
C GLU A 140 -12.50 -13.56 -13.08
N ARG A 141 -12.71 -13.06 -14.31
CA ARG A 141 -14.02 -13.14 -14.96
C ARG A 141 -14.47 -14.58 -15.19
N LYS A 142 -15.78 -14.81 -15.26
CA LYS A 142 -16.33 -16.08 -15.75
C LYS A 142 -15.95 -16.29 -17.22
N LYS A 143 -15.42 -17.46 -17.55
CA LYS A 143 -15.11 -17.87 -18.93
C LYS A 143 -16.29 -18.66 -19.50
N TYR A 144 -16.56 -18.51 -20.80
CA TYR A 144 -17.62 -19.28 -21.47
C TYR A 144 -17.31 -20.79 -21.42
N GLY A 145 -18.36 -21.62 -21.43
CA GLY A 145 -18.23 -23.07 -21.31
C GLY A 145 -17.73 -23.57 -19.94
N ARG A 146 -17.70 -22.70 -18.92
CA ARG A 146 -17.29 -23.04 -17.55
C ARG A 146 -18.30 -22.55 -16.52
N ALA A 147 -18.44 -23.30 -15.43
CA ALA A 147 -19.34 -22.94 -14.32
C ALA A 147 -18.82 -21.71 -13.55
N GLY A 148 -17.50 -21.54 -13.45
CA GLY A 148 -16.85 -20.38 -12.84
C GLY A 148 -15.61 -19.93 -13.62
N ALA A 149 -14.71 -19.16 -12.99
CA ALA A 149 -13.46 -18.71 -13.65
C ALA A 149 -12.60 -19.90 -14.15
N ARG A 150 -12.50 -20.97 -13.34
CA ARG A 150 -11.72 -22.18 -13.65
C ARG A 150 -12.51 -23.48 -13.59
N ARG A 151 -13.57 -23.56 -12.78
CA ARG A 151 -14.40 -24.76 -12.58
C ARG A 151 -15.06 -25.18 -13.90
N ARG A 152 -14.75 -26.38 -14.37
CA ARG A 152 -15.36 -27.00 -15.55
C ARG A 152 -16.56 -27.86 -15.14
N PHE A 153 -17.46 -28.12 -16.08
CA PHE A 153 -18.45 -29.18 -15.92
C PHE A 153 -17.76 -30.56 -15.97
N GLN A 154 -18.43 -31.59 -15.48
CA GLN A 154 -17.92 -32.96 -15.54
C GLN A 154 -17.74 -33.38 -17.00
N PHE A 155 -16.57 -33.93 -17.34
CA PHE A 155 -16.28 -34.48 -18.67
C PHE A 155 -16.65 -35.97 -18.70
N SER A 156 -17.42 -36.39 -19.70
CA SER A 156 -17.70 -37.82 -19.96
C SER A 156 -16.76 -38.32 -21.05
N LYS A 157 -15.90 -39.29 -20.71
CA LYS A 157 -15.00 -39.98 -21.64
C LYS A 157 -15.69 -41.28 -22.05
N ARG A 158 -16.55 -41.21 -23.06
CA ARG A 158 -17.10 -42.40 -23.73
C ARG A 158 -16.45 -42.54 -25.09
#